data_AF-A0A139QQ73-F1
#
_entry.id   AF-A0A139QQ73-F1
#
_cell.length_a   1.000
_cell.length_b   1.000
_cell.length_c   1.000
_cell.angle_alpha   90.00
_cell.angle_beta   90.00
_cell.angle_gamma   90.00
#
_symmetry.space_group_name_H-M   'P 1'
#
loop_
_entity.id
_entity.type
_entity.pdbx_description
1 polymer ?
#
loop_
_entity_poly.entity_id
_entity_poly.type
_entity_poly.pdbx_seq_one_letter_code
_entity_poly.pdbx_strand_id
1 'polypeptide(L)'
;MLQRLGLGEHADAYPYSLSGGQKQRVALARAMMIDPQIIGYDEPTSALDPELRQEVEKLILQNREAGMTQIVVTHDLQFAESISDHILKINPK
;
A
#
# COMPACT_ATOMS: atom_id res chain seq x y z
N MET A 1 -13.09 -7.44 2.63
CA MET A 1 -11.87 -6.73 2.23
C MET A 1 -11.88 -5.26 2.64
N LEU A 2 -12.87 -4.44 2.25
CA LEU A 2 -12.91 -3.01 2.63
C LEU A 2 -12.80 -2.76 4.14
N GLN A 3 -13.47 -3.56 4.98
CA GLN A 3 -13.30 -3.50 6.44
C GLN A 3 -11.86 -3.72 6.93
N ARG A 4 -11.10 -4.65 6.33
CA ARG A 4 -9.68 -4.88 6.68
C ARG A 4 -8.81 -3.66 6.42
N LEU A 5 -9.26 -2.76 5.56
CA LEU A 5 -8.56 -1.55 5.14
C LEU A 5 -9.19 -0.28 5.74
N GLY A 6 -10.08 -0.42 6.72
CA GLY A 6 -10.76 0.71 7.35
C GLY A 6 -11.69 1.49 6.41
N LEU A 7 -12.21 0.85 5.35
CA LEU A 7 -13.12 1.44 4.35
C LEU A 7 -14.55 0.89 4.45
N GLY A 8 -14.91 0.25 5.57
CA GLY A 8 -16.21 -0.40 5.73
C GLY A 8 -17.39 0.55 5.54
N GLU A 9 -17.32 1.76 6.09
CA GLU A 9 -18.40 2.77 6.00
C GLU A 9 -18.49 3.48 4.64
N HIS A 10 -17.51 3.24 3.77
CA HIS A 10 -17.42 3.88 2.45
C HIS A 10 -17.78 2.93 1.31
N ALA A 11 -18.41 1.79 1.60
CA ALA A 11 -18.76 0.79 0.61
C ALA A 11 -19.65 1.34 -0.52
N ASP A 12 -20.61 2.20 -0.19
CA ASP A 12 -21.53 2.82 -1.14
C ASP A 12 -21.10 4.23 -1.58
N ALA A 13 -19.92 4.69 -1.14
CA ALA A 13 -19.42 6.01 -1.48
C ALA A 13 -18.95 6.05 -2.95
N TYR A 14 -19.28 7.14 -3.64
CA TYR A 14 -18.76 7.33 -4.99
C TYR A 14 -17.25 7.61 -4.98
N PRO A 15 -16.48 7.19 -6.00
CA PRO A 15 -15.04 7.42 -6.03
C PRO A 15 -14.63 8.88 -5.87
N TYR A 16 -15.43 9.83 -6.36
CA TYR A 16 -15.16 11.26 -6.25
C TYR A 16 -15.32 11.82 -4.82
N SER A 17 -16.08 11.15 -3.94
CA SER A 17 -16.25 11.58 -2.54
C SER A 17 -15.17 11.04 -1.61
N LEU A 18 -14.24 10.22 -2.11
CA LEU A 18 -13.14 9.66 -1.34
C LEU A 18 -11.91 10.59 -1.32
N SER A 19 -11.24 10.66 -0.17
CA SER A 19 -9.93 11.30 -0.04
C SER A 19 -8.87 10.56 -0.87
N GLY A 20 -7.71 11.19 -1.09
CA GLY A 20 -6.59 10.55 -1.79
C GLY A 20 -6.17 9.22 -1.15
N GLY A 21 -5.98 9.21 0.18
CA GLY A 21 -5.66 8.00 0.93
C GLY A 21 -6.76 6.93 0.85
N GLN A 22 -8.04 7.32 0.92
CA GLN A 22 -9.15 6.37 0.78
C GLN A 22 -9.18 5.74 -0.61
N LYS A 23 -8.96 6.51 -1.68
CA LYS A 23 -8.86 5.98 -3.06
C LYS A 23 -7.73 4.97 -3.19
N GLN A 24 -6.60 5.25 -2.56
CA GLN A 24 -5.46 4.33 -2.57
C GLN A 24 -5.78 3.02 -1.81
N ARG A 25 -6.43 3.11 -0.64
CA ARG A 25 -6.89 1.92 0.08
C ARG A 25 -7.91 1.12 -0.73
N VAL A 26 -8.79 1.76 -1.51
CA VAL A 26 -9.70 1.05 -2.45
C VAL A 26 -8.91 0.36 -3.56
N ALA A 27 -7.91 1.02 -4.14
CA ALA A 27 -7.06 0.43 -5.19
C ALA A 27 -6.33 -0.82 -4.68
N LEU A 28 -5.85 -0.76 -3.44
CA LEU A 28 -5.22 -1.87 -2.74
C LEU A 28 -6.21 -2.99 -2.41
N ALA A 29 -7.41 -2.65 -1.93
CA ALA A 29 -8.50 -3.60 -1.71
C ALA A 29 -8.78 -4.41 -2.97
N ARG A 30 -8.87 -3.70 -4.11
CA ARG A 30 -9.10 -4.29 -5.43
C ARG A 30 -7.95 -5.20 -5.85
N ALA A 31 -6.70 -4.78 -5.64
CA ALA A 31 -5.54 -5.61 -5.96
C ALA A 31 -5.52 -6.91 -5.13
N MET A 32 -5.92 -6.85 -3.87
CA MET A 32 -5.94 -8.02 -2.97
C MET A 32 -7.14 -8.96 -3.18
N MET A 33 -8.19 -8.54 -3.90
CA MET A 33 -9.40 -9.36 -4.09
C MET A 33 -9.18 -10.65 -4.87
N ILE A 34 -8.12 -10.72 -5.68
CA ILE A 34 -7.79 -11.89 -6.50
C ILE A 34 -6.83 -12.87 -5.83
N ASP A 35 -6.59 -12.72 -4.53
CA ASP A 35 -5.61 -13.50 -3.77
C ASP A 35 -4.24 -13.59 -4.48
N PRO A 36 -3.61 -12.43 -4.77
CA PRO A 36 -2.41 -12.42 -5.58
C PRO A 36 -1.23 -13.03 -4.82
N GLN A 37 -0.43 -13.85 -5.52
CA GLN A 37 0.83 -14.35 -4.95
C GLN A 37 1.92 -13.26 -4.87
N ILE A 38 1.82 -12.26 -5.76
CA ILE A 38 2.76 -11.12 -5.88
C ILE A 38 1.97 -9.82 -6.05
N ILE A 39 2.32 -8.78 -5.31
CA ILE A 39 1.76 -7.43 -5.45
C ILE A 39 2.86 -6.38 -5.65
N GLY A 40 2.60 -5.41 -6.53
CA GLY A 40 3.48 -4.28 -6.80
C GLY A 40 2.90 -2.98 -6.24
N TYR A 41 3.75 -2.16 -5.63
CA TYR A 41 3.43 -0.83 -5.13
C TYR A 41 4.33 0.19 -5.82
N ASP A 42 3.72 1.17 -6.49
CA ASP A 42 4.43 2.29 -7.12
C ASP A 42 4.18 3.56 -6.30
N GLU A 43 5.23 4.04 -5.65
CA GLU A 43 5.24 5.21 -4.76
C GLU A 43 4.07 5.25 -3.75
N PRO A 44 3.89 4.20 -2.93
CA PRO A 44 2.68 4.02 -2.11
C PRO A 44 2.56 5.01 -0.93
N THR A 45 3.57 5.82 -0.66
CA THR A 45 3.54 6.84 0.42
C THR A 45 3.61 8.26 -0.11
N SER A 46 3.67 8.43 -1.43
CA SER A 46 3.74 9.75 -2.06
C SER A 46 2.46 10.54 -1.78
N ALA A 47 2.61 11.82 -1.42
CA ALA A 47 1.53 12.73 -1.08
C ALA A 47 0.62 12.28 0.11
N LEU A 48 1.07 11.34 0.93
CA LEU A 48 0.38 10.94 2.17
C LEU A 48 0.95 11.66 3.39
N ASP A 49 0.04 12.07 4.28
CA ASP A 49 0.35 12.57 5.62
C ASP A 49 1.00 11.48 6.50
N PRO A 50 1.77 11.83 7.54
CA PRO A 50 2.52 10.86 8.35
C PRO A 50 1.69 9.71 8.93
N GLU A 51 0.46 9.99 9.38
CA GLU A 51 -0.45 8.98 9.94
C GLU A 51 -0.85 7.93 8.89
N LEU A 52 -1.17 8.38 7.67
CA LEU A 52 -1.55 7.49 6.56
C LEU A 52 -0.36 6.64 6.09
N ARG A 53 0.87 7.17 6.15
CA ARG A 53 2.08 6.40 5.81
C ARG A 53 2.26 5.19 6.73
N GLN A 54 2.07 5.36 8.04
CA GLN A 54 2.18 4.27 9.01
C GLN A 54 1.16 3.16 8.77
N GLU A 55 -0.05 3.51 8.33
CA GLU A 55 -1.05 2.51 7.98
C GLU A 55 -0.67 1.72 6.72
N VAL A 56 -0.08 2.38 5.72
CA VAL A 56 0.45 1.72 4.52
C VAL A 56 1.60 0.77 4.88
N GLU A 57 2.56 1.21 5.71
CA GLU A 57 3.63 0.35 6.23
C GLU A 57 3.06 -0.88 6.93
N LYS A 58 2.12 -0.68 7.86
CA LYS A 58 1.49 -1.76 8.61
C LYS A 58 0.82 -2.78 7.69
N LEU A 59 0.15 -2.31 6.65
CA LEU A 59 -0.49 -3.19 5.68
C LEU A 59 0.54 -4.02 4.90
N ILE A 60 1.61 -3.38 4.42
CA ILE A 60 2.68 -4.08 3.68
C ILE A 60 3.28 -5.16 4.58
N LEU A 61 3.54 -4.85 5.85
CA LEU A 61 4.06 -5.82 6.82
C LEU A 61 3.08 -6.98 7.08
N GLN A 62 1.79 -6.70 7.25
CA GLN A 62 0.77 -7.75 7.42
C GLN A 62 0.67 -8.68 6.21
N ASN A 63 0.79 -8.12 5.01
CA ASN A 63 0.79 -8.88 3.77
C ASN A 63 2.03 -9.77 3.64
N ARG A 64 3.18 -9.28 4.12
CA ARG A 64 4.42 -10.07 4.21
C ARG A 64 4.25 -11.23 5.18
N GLU A 65 3.66 -10.99 6.35
CA GLU A 65 3.35 -12.05 7.34
C GLU A 65 2.38 -13.11 6.79
N ALA A 66 1.48 -12.72 5.90
CA ALA A 66 0.58 -13.65 5.20
C ALA A 66 1.27 -14.46 4.07
N GLY A 67 2.57 -14.25 3.83
CA GLY A 67 3.35 -14.98 2.82
C GLY A 67 3.25 -14.40 1.40
N MET A 68 2.69 -13.20 1.23
CA MET A 68 2.61 -12.55 -0.09
C MET A 68 3.94 -11.92 -0.47
N THR A 69 4.40 -12.18 -1.69
CA THR A 69 5.59 -11.51 -2.24
C THR A 69 5.25 -10.08 -2.65
N GLN A 70 6.12 -9.13 -2.33
CA GLN A 70 5.85 -7.71 -2.53
C GLN A 70 7.02 -7.03 -3.23
N ILE A 71 6.72 -6.20 -4.22
CA ILE A 71 7.68 -5.33 -4.90
C ILE A 71 7.26 -3.90 -4.65
N VAL A 72 8.12 -3.11 -4.01
CA VAL A 72 7.87 -1.70 -3.71
C VAL A 72 8.85 -0.84 -4.48
N VAL A 73 8.35 0.13 -5.23
CA VAL A 73 9.12 1.18 -5.88
C VAL A 73 8.90 2.47 -5.10
N THR A 74 9.99 3.06 -4.61
CA THR A 74 9.93 4.34 -3.90
C THR A 74 11.27 5.08 -3.96
N HIS A 75 11.21 6.40 -3.80
CA HIS A 75 12.37 7.24 -3.51
C HIS A 75 12.59 7.47 -2.00
N ASP A 76 11.68 7.03 -1.13
CA ASP A 76 11.82 7.16 0.33
C ASP A 76 12.63 5.98 0.90
N LEU A 77 13.91 6.23 1.18
CA LEU A 77 14.82 5.20 1.69
C LEU A 77 14.44 4.72 3.09
N GLN A 78 13.93 5.61 3.95
CA GLN A 78 13.59 5.24 5.32
C GLN A 78 12.37 4.31 5.36
N PHE A 79 11.38 4.60 4.52
CA PHE A 79 10.25 3.70 4.29
C PHE A 79 10.68 2.37 3.64
N ALA A 80 11.59 2.40 2.67
CA ALA A 80 12.10 1.16 2.06
C ALA A 80 12.80 0.27 3.10
N GLU A 81 13.59 0.84 3.99
CA GLU A 81 14.30 0.13 5.07
C GLU A 81 13.36 -0.45 6.14
N SER A 82 12.21 0.19 6.39
CA SER A 82 11.26 -0.28 7.42
C SER A 82 10.46 -1.52 6.99
N ILE A 83 10.22 -1.70 5.68
CA ILE A 83 9.32 -2.74 5.16
C ILE A 83 10.01 -3.88 4.41
N SER A 84 11.23 -3.67 3.92
CA SER A 84 11.83 -4.56 2.90
C SER A 84 12.76 -5.62 3.49
N ASP A 85 12.67 -6.84 2.95
CA ASP A 85 13.68 -7.89 3.19
C ASP A 85 14.98 -7.63 2.40
N HIS A 86 14.85 -7.06 1.20
CA HIS A 86 15.93 -6.77 0.28
C HIS A 86 15.71 -5.42 -0.40
N ILE A 87 16.80 -4.68 -0.63
CA ILE A 87 16.76 -3.35 -1.27
C ILE A 87 17.68 -3.36 -2.49
N LEU A 88 17.12 -2.98 -3.64
CA LEU A 88 17.87 -2.73 -4.88
C LEU A 88 17.88 -1.22 -5.16
N LYS A 89 19.07 -0.63 -5.27
CA LYS A 89 19.23 0.79 -5.65
C LYS A 89 19.45 0.89 -7.16
N ILE A 90 18.60 1.68 -7.83
CA ILE A 90 18.73 1.95 -9.26
C ILE A 90 19.32 3.35 -9.43
N ASN A 91 20.50 3.43 -10.07
CA ASN A 91 21.11 4.69 -10.47
C ASN A 91 20.83 4.90 -11.96
N PRO A 92 20.00 5.88 -12.35
CA PRO A 92 19.83 6.22 -13.76
C PRO A 92 21.19 6.64 -14.34
N LYS A 93 21.52 6.12 -15.52
CA LYS A 93 22.74 6.46 -16.25
C LYS A 93 22.68 7.88 -16.80
#